data_AF-K6VXX1-F1
#
_entry.id   AF-K6VXX1-F1
#
_cell.length_a   1.000
_cell.length_b   1.000
_cell.length_c   1.000
_cell.angle_alpha   90.00
_cell.angle_beta   90.00
_cell.angle_gamma   90.00
#
_symmetry.space_group_name_H-M   'P 1'
#
loop_
_entity.id
_entity.type
_entity.pdbx_description
1 polymer ?
#
loop_
_entity_poly.entity_id
_entity_poly.type
_entity_poly.pdbx_seq_one_letter_code
_entity_poly.pdbx_strand_id
1 'polypeptide(L)'
;MVIKLVVIVVCAAAIAVALVVIGSMAVDGVKWLATGLGDLFRRVGSSAQERPALTGADPGDEAEPADPLGQLADDLRAARARRWSRCRAIQERAEPTESHRYVQLALDGWLGDSHDGTDDPDQLRNDPAGQIALTAGLVADRVTDYPAWQLDFFDRHGVRVDLGAEVTALTTSAANVRDQIDILGEAPALLSTDDEVVDTYIAKALLLSRRLDGLVERLGALAEYQQIVASIQHRQDKREWLDRVSAIDEFENEVDAQWDRSEADRMRTAADESEMLASIYLDALAPLAKALGREH
;
A
#
# COMPACT_ATOMS: atom_id res chain seq x y z
N MET A 1 24.67 -10.28 33.79
CA MET A 1 23.33 -10.79 34.18
C MET A 1 22.27 -9.68 34.18
N VAL A 2 22.59 -8.47 34.64
CA VAL A 2 21.67 -7.31 34.67
C VAL A 2 21.15 -6.88 33.28
N ILE A 3 22.00 -6.87 32.25
CA ILE A 3 21.62 -6.44 30.89
C ILE A 3 20.55 -7.35 30.26
N LYS A 4 20.64 -8.67 30.46
CA LYS A 4 19.63 -9.62 29.95
C LYS A 4 18.27 -9.44 30.61
N LEU A 5 18.25 -9.08 31.90
CA LEU A 5 17.02 -8.81 32.65
C LEU A 5 16.34 -7.52 32.17
N VAL A 6 17.13 -6.48 31.88
CA VAL A 6 16.62 -5.21 31.33
C VAL A 6 15.99 -5.41 29.95
N VAL A 7 16.62 -6.18 29.06
CA VAL A 7 16.07 -6.47 27.72
C VAL A 7 14.74 -7.22 27.79
N ILE A 8 14.63 -8.20 28.69
CA ILE A 8 13.39 -8.96 28.88
C ILE A 8 12.26 -8.06 29.41
N VAL A 9 12.56 -7.17 30.37
CA VAL A 9 11.57 -6.23 30.92
C VAL A 9 11.12 -5.22 29.86
N VAL A 10 12.03 -4.72 29.01
CA VAL A 10 11.70 -3.79 27.92
C VAL A 10 10.85 -4.47 26.85
N CYS A 11 11.18 -5.71 26.46
CA CYS A 11 10.35 -6.47 25.51
C CYS A 11 8.95 -6.78 26.08
N ALA A 12 8.86 -7.16 27.35
CA ALA A 12 7.56 -7.43 27.99
C ALA A 12 6.71 -6.15 28.08
N ALA A 13 7.32 -5.01 28.40
CA ALA A 13 6.63 -3.72 28.42
C ALA A 13 6.16 -3.29 27.01
N ALA A 14 6.98 -3.50 25.97
CA ALA A 14 6.61 -3.19 24.59
C ALA A 14 5.43 -4.04 24.10
N ILE A 15 5.40 -5.33 24.45
CA ILE A 15 4.29 -6.23 24.12
C ILE A 15 3.01 -5.83 24.87
N ALA A 16 3.12 -5.46 26.15
CA ALA A 16 1.97 -4.98 26.92
C ALA A 16 1.37 -3.69 26.33
N VAL A 17 2.21 -2.74 25.92
CA VAL A 17 1.76 -1.51 25.26
C VAL A 17 1.10 -1.81 23.91
N ALA A 18 1.68 -2.70 23.10
CA ALA A 18 1.10 -3.10 21.82
C ALA A 18 -0.28 -3.77 21.99
N LEU A 19 -0.44 -4.63 23.01
CA LEU A 19 -1.73 -5.27 23.31
C LEU A 19 -2.79 -4.28 23.80
N VAL A 20 -2.39 -3.25 24.57
CA VAL A 20 -3.32 -2.19 24.99
C VAL A 20 -3.76 -1.33 23.80
N VAL A 21 -2.88 -1.02 22.85
CA VAL A 21 -3.21 -0.25 21.64
C VAL A 21 -4.14 -1.04 20.70
N ILE A 22 -3.89 -2.33 20.51
CA ILE A 22 -4.78 -3.21 19.73
C ILE A 22 -6.14 -3.35 20.43
N GLY A 23 -6.14 -3.48 21.76
CA GLY A 23 -7.36 -3.52 22.56
C GLY A 23 -8.18 -2.23 22.48
N SER A 24 -7.55 -1.05 22.50
CA SER A 24 -8.25 0.23 22.37
C SER A 24 -8.85 0.43 20.97
N MET A 25 -8.16 -0.01 19.91
CA MET A 25 -8.71 0.05 18.55
C MET A 25 -9.94 -0.86 18.35
N ALA A 26 -9.98 -2.02 19.01
CA ALA A 26 -11.14 -2.90 18.98
C ALA A 26 -12.36 -2.33 19.71
N VAL A 27 -12.15 -1.59 20.81
CA VAL A 27 -13.24 -1.00 21.60
C VAL A 27 -13.86 0.22 20.92
N ASP A 28 -13.09 0.99 20.16
CA ASP A 28 -13.61 2.14 19.40
C ASP A 28 -14.36 1.72 18.13
N GLY A 29 -13.97 0.62 17.48
CA GLY A 29 -14.73 0.03 16.37
C GLY A 29 -16.10 -0.52 16.77
N VAL A 30 -16.24 -1.03 18.00
CA VAL A 30 -17.51 -1.57 18.52
C VAL A 30 -18.46 -0.45 19.00
N LYS A 31 -17.94 0.69 19.47
CA LYS A 31 -18.78 1.85 19.86
C LYS A 31 -19.47 2.53 18.68
N TRP A 32 -18.89 2.49 17.47
CA TRP A 32 -19.53 3.03 16.25
C TRP A 32 -20.65 2.13 15.73
N LEU A 33 -20.56 0.81 15.94
CA LEU A 33 -21.63 -0.15 15.61
C LEU A 33 -22.83 -0.08 16.57
N ALA A 34 -22.61 0.28 17.84
CA ALA A 34 -23.68 0.33 18.85
C ALA A 34 -24.55 1.60 18.78
N THR A 35 -24.02 2.74 18.31
CA THR A 35 -24.79 3.99 18.17
C THR A 35 -25.49 4.14 16.82
N GLY A 36 -24.98 3.50 15.75
CA GLY A 36 -25.60 3.56 14.42
C GLY A 36 -26.88 2.72 14.24
N LEU A 37 -27.05 1.65 15.02
CA LEU A 37 -28.21 0.77 14.91
C LEU A 37 -29.44 1.26 15.71
N GLY A 38 -29.22 2.02 16.79
CA GLY A 38 -30.28 2.46 17.70
C GLY A 38 -31.21 3.54 17.13
N ASP A 39 -30.68 4.45 16.32
CA ASP A 39 -31.46 5.55 15.73
C ASP A 39 -32.29 5.13 14.51
N LEU A 40 -31.89 4.05 13.81
CA LEU A 40 -32.58 3.58 12.62
C LEU A 40 -33.88 2.82 12.96
N PHE A 41 -33.88 2.03 14.05
CA PHE A 41 -35.09 1.35 14.52
C PHE A 41 -36.09 2.29 15.21
N ARG A 42 -35.61 3.42 15.77
CA ARG A 42 -36.50 4.41 16.40
C ARG A 42 -37.28 5.26 15.40
N ARG A 43 -36.77 5.44 14.17
CA ARG A 43 -37.48 6.17 13.09
C ARG A 43 -38.51 5.34 12.31
N VAL A 44 -38.38 4.01 12.31
CA VAL A 44 -39.34 3.13 11.60
C VAL A 44 -40.52 2.71 12.49
N GLY A 45 -40.38 2.82 13.82
CA GLY A 45 -41.41 2.40 14.79
C GLY A 45 -42.38 3.48 15.29
N SER A 46 -42.29 4.75 14.85
CA SER A 46 -43.09 5.86 15.42
C SER A 46 -44.08 6.51 14.44
N SER A 47 -44.65 5.74 13.51
CA SER A 47 -45.73 6.19 12.61
C SER A 47 -47.14 5.78 13.06
N ALA A 48 -47.31 5.44 14.34
CA ALA A 48 -48.62 5.28 14.98
C ALA A 48 -48.63 5.99 16.34
N GLN A 49 -49.65 6.83 16.56
CA GLN A 49 -49.88 7.70 17.74
C GLN A 49 -48.99 8.97 17.74
N GLU A 50 -49.48 10.21 17.67
CA GLU A 50 -50.67 10.82 18.28
C GLU A 50 -50.93 12.18 17.58
N ARG A 51 -52.18 12.49 17.21
CA ARG A 51 -52.58 13.81 16.66
C ARG A 51 -52.47 14.90 17.73
N PRO A 52 -51.75 16.02 17.50
CA PRO A 52 -52.08 17.29 18.11
C PRO A 52 -53.02 18.08 17.20
N ALA A 53 -53.96 18.78 17.83
CA ALA A 53 -54.96 19.58 17.16
C ALA A 53 -54.36 20.74 16.33
N LEU A 54 -55.04 21.01 15.22
CA LEU A 54 -54.96 22.16 14.32
C LEU A 54 -54.55 23.49 14.99
N THR A 55 -53.48 24.10 14.49
CA THR A 55 -53.39 25.57 14.34
C THR A 55 -52.59 25.90 13.07
N GLY A 56 -53.25 26.65 12.19
CA GLY A 56 -52.83 27.27 10.92
C GLY A 56 -51.39 27.12 10.46
N ALA A 57 -51.22 26.47 9.31
CA ALA A 57 -50.04 26.61 8.47
C ALA A 57 -50.49 26.97 7.04
N ASP A 58 -49.75 27.90 6.47
CA ASP A 58 -49.88 28.57 5.17
C ASP A 58 -50.05 27.59 3.99
N PRO A 59 -50.93 27.84 3.00
CA PRO A 59 -50.95 27.08 1.76
C PRO A 59 -49.94 27.72 0.80
N GLY A 60 -48.66 27.37 0.90
CA GLY A 60 -47.65 28.08 0.09
C GLY A 60 -46.26 27.48 -0.07
N ASP A 61 -45.92 26.36 0.54
CA ASP A 61 -44.70 25.61 0.20
C ASP A 61 -45.10 24.40 -0.65
N GLU A 62 -45.31 24.63 -1.95
CA GLU A 62 -45.21 23.57 -2.95
C GLU A 62 -43.77 23.05 -2.92
N ALA A 63 -43.51 22.05 -2.06
CA ALA A 63 -42.32 21.24 -2.17
C ALA A 63 -42.31 20.69 -3.61
N GLU A 64 -41.31 21.10 -4.40
CA GLU A 64 -41.05 20.52 -5.73
C GLU A 64 -41.25 19.00 -5.64
N PRO A 65 -41.97 18.37 -6.59
CA PRO A 65 -42.03 16.92 -6.63
C PRO A 65 -40.58 16.44 -6.70
N ALA A 66 -40.12 15.80 -5.61
CA ALA A 66 -38.77 15.26 -5.55
C ALA A 66 -38.61 14.36 -6.78
N ASP A 67 -37.55 14.56 -7.56
CA ASP A 67 -37.17 13.66 -8.65
C ASP A 67 -36.30 12.53 -8.07
N PRO A 68 -36.88 11.41 -7.63
CA PRO A 68 -36.13 10.36 -6.93
C PRO A 68 -35.10 9.69 -7.85
N LEU A 69 -35.38 9.62 -9.15
CA LEU A 69 -34.48 9.02 -10.14
C LEU A 69 -33.31 9.95 -10.44
N GLY A 70 -33.54 11.27 -10.52
CA GLY A 70 -32.49 12.28 -10.61
C GLY A 70 -31.56 12.24 -9.40
N GLN A 71 -32.11 12.23 -8.19
CA GLN A 71 -31.33 12.13 -6.95
C GLN A 71 -30.53 10.83 -6.87
N LEU A 72 -31.13 9.69 -7.21
CA LEU A 72 -30.43 8.41 -7.27
C LEU A 72 -29.26 8.46 -8.26
N ALA A 73 -29.46 9.04 -9.46
CA ALA A 73 -28.41 9.13 -10.46
C ALA A 73 -27.21 9.97 -9.96
N ASP A 74 -27.47 11.05 -9.23
CA ASP A 74 -26.43 11.86 -8.59
C ASP A 74 -25.67 11.07 -7.52
N ASP A 75 -26.38 10.35 -6.65
CA ASP A 75 -25.79 9.53 -5.60
C ASP A 75 -24.91 8.39 -6.17
N LEU A 76 -25.38 7.73 -7.23
CA LEU A 76 -24.62 6.67 -7.91
C LEU A 76 -23.37 7.23 -8.61
N ARG A 77 -23.47 8.42 -9.23
CA ARG A 77 -22.30 9.10 -9.82
C ARG A 77 -21.28 9.48 -8.75
N ALA A 78 -21.72 10.03 -7.62
CA ALA A 78 -20.84 10.35 -6.49
C ALA A 78 -20.18 9.09 -5.91
N ALA A 79 -20.94 8.00 -5.75
CA ALA A 79 -20.41 6.72 -5.27
C ALA A 79 -19.37 6.13 -6.22
N ARG A 80 -19.63 6.16 -7.53
CA ARG A 80 -18.66 5.75 -8.57
C ARG A 80 -17.38 6.56 -8.50
N ALA A 81 -17.46 7.88 -8.35
CA ALA A 81 -16.29 8.74 -8.25
C ALA A 81 -15.42 8.41 -7.01
N ARG A 82 -16.05 8.16 -5.85
CA ARG A 82 -15.35 7.74 -4.62
C ARG A 82 -14.64 6.40 -4.80
N ARG A 83 -15.32 5.39 -5.35
CA ARG A 83 -14.74 4.07 -5.62
C ARG A 83 -13.54 4.17 -6.56
N TRP A 84 -13.71 4.90 -7.66
CA TRP A 84 -12.64 5.15 -8.63
C TRP A 84 -11.41 5.80 -7.97
N SER A 85 -11.62 6.87 -7.18
CA SER A 85 -10.54 7.54 -6.47
C SER A 85 -9.82 6.59 -5.50
N ARG A 86 -10.55 5.72 -4.81
CA ARG A 86 -9.97 4.73 -3.88
C ARG A 86 -9.17 3.65 -4.64
N CYS A 87 -9.69 3.12 -5.74
CA CYS A 87 -8.96 2.17 -6.58
C CYS A 87 -7.67 2.79 -7.12
N ARG A 88 -7.73 4.02 -7.65
CA ARG A 88 -6.55 4.74 -8.13
C ARG A 88 -5.49 4.95 -7.03
N ALA A 89 -5.90 5.39 -5.84
CA ALA A 89 -4.97 5.58 -4.72
C ALA A 89 -4.32 4.25 -4.26
N ILE A 90 -4.99 3.12 -4.45
CA ILE A 90 -4.39 1.79 -4.21
C ILE A 90 -3.41 1.44 -5.35
N GLN A 91 -3.79 1.66 -6.61
CA GLN A 91 -2.93 1.40 -7.78
C GLN A 91 -1.62 2.20 -7.71
N GLU A 92 -1.69 3.50 -7.41
CA GLU A 92 -0.50 4.37 -7.29
C GLU A 92 0.50 3.89 -6.23
N ARG A 93 0.04 3.15 -5.22
CA ARG A 93 0.91 2.55 -4.19
C ARG A 93 1.41 1.16 -4.57
N ALA A 94 0.65 0.45 -5.39
CA ALA A 94 1.01 -0.87 -5.91
C ALA A 94 2.03 -0.77 -7.04
N GLU A 95 1.99 0.30 -7.83
CA GLU A 95 2.92 0.55 -8.93
C GLU A 95 4.25 1.19 -8.45
N PRO A 96 5.37 0.90 -9.14
CA PRO A 96 5.53 -0.11 -10.19
C PRO A 96 5.60 -1.52 -9.60
N THR A 97 5.17 -2.51 -10.39
CA THR A 97 5.35 -3.94 -10.09
C THR A 97 6.12 -4.62 -11.22
N GLU A 98 6.96 -5.59 -10.87
CA GLU A 98 7.77 -6.34 -11.84
C GLU A 98 6.95 -7.51 -12.44
N SER A 99 6.15 -8.17 -11.59
CA SER A 99 5.20 -9.19 -12.00
C SER A 99 3.92 -8.60 -12.61
N HIS A 100 3.35 -9.30 -13.60
CA HIS A 100 2.02 -8.99 -14.16
C HIS A 100 1.12 -10.24 -14.17
N ARG A 101 1.49 -11.25 -13.38
CA ARG A 101 0.81 -12.56 -13.36
C ARG A 101 -0.62 -12.44 -12.83
N TYR A 102 -0.84 -11.67 -11.78
CA TYR A 102 -2.16 -11.55 -11.17
C TYR A 102 -3.02 -10.53 -11.91
N VAL A 103 -2.43 -9.53 -12.56
CA VAL A 103 -3.15 -8.71 -13.55
C VAL A 103 -3.67 -9.58 -14.70
N GLN A 104 -2.86 -10.50 -15.23
CA GLN A 104 -3.32 -11.46 -16.24
C GLN A 104 -4.42 -12.39 -15.70
N LEU A 105 -4.26 -12.93 -14.49
CA LEU A 105 -5.31 -13.74 -13.85
C LEU A 105 -6.63 -12.96 -13.70
N ALA A 106 -6.55 -11.66 -13.38
CA ALA A 106 -7.72 -10.80 -13.29
C ALA A 106 -8.34 -10.52 -14.67
N LEU A 107 -7.54 -10.41 -15.73
CA LEU A 107 -8.02 -10.29 -17.11
C LEU A 107 -8.74 -11.55 -17.56
N ASP A 108 -8.12 -12.71 -17.39
CA ASP A 108 -8.68 -14.01 -17.76
C ASP A 108 -10.03 -14.24 -17.05
N GLY A 109 -10.06 -13.97 -15.74
CA GLY A 109 -11.27 -14.09 -14.93
C GLY A 109 -12.36 -13.08 -15.28
N TRP A 110 -12.01 -11.95 -15.90
CA TRP A 110 -12.94 -10.90 -16.29
C TRP A 110 -13.55 -11.13 -17.67
N LEU A 111 -12.76 -11.65 -18.60
CA LEU A 111 -13.17 -11.95 -19.98
C LEU A 111 -13.93 -13.28 -20.09
N GLY A 112 -13.65 -14.23 -19.18
CA GLY A 112 -14.22 -15.57 -19.21
C GLY A 112 -13.76 -16.40 -20.41
N ASP A 113 -14.41 -17.54 -20.66
CA ASP A 113 -14.02 -18.50 -21.72
C ASP A 113 -14.34 -18.03 -23.16
N SER A 114 -14.89 -16.83 -23.34
CA SER A 114 -15.55 -16.39 -24.58
C SER A 114 -14.71 -15.49 -25.50
N HIS A 115 -13.39 -15.41 -25.36
CA HIS A 115 -12.59 -14.44 -26.12
C HIS A 115 -11.70 -15.03 -27.24
N ASP A 116 -11.86 -14.46 -28.44
CA ASP A 116 -11.01 -14.59 -29.63
C ASP A 116 -10.29 -13.25 -29.84
N GLY A 117 -9.13 -13.06 -29.21
CA GLY A 117 -8.18 -11.97 -29.54
C GLY A 117 -7.87 -10.93 -28.45
N THR A 118 -6.57 -10.77 -28.19
CA THR A 118 -5.86 -9.73 -27.40
C THR A 118 -6.41 -9.40 -26.01
N ASP A 119 -5.79 -10.02 -24.99
CA ASP A 119 -5.95 -9.71 -23.56
C ASP A 119 -5.41 -8.30 -23.25
N ASP A 120 -6.22 -7.29 -23.54
CA ASP A 120 -5.86 -5.90 -23.30
C ASP A 120 -6.30 -5.44 -21.89
N PRO A 121 -5.37 -5.09 -20.98
CA PRO A 121 -5.69 -4.52 -19.67
C PRO A 121 -6.55 -3.25 -19.74
N ASP A 122 -6.60 -2.57 -20.87
CA ASP A 122 -7.44 -1.39 -21.05
C ASP A 122 -8.95 -1.73 -21.02
N GLN A 123 -9.33 -2.97 -21.27
CA GLN A 123 -10.73 -3.40 -21.09
C GLN A 123 -11.17 -3.31 -19.62
N LEU A 124 -10.32 -3.74 -18.69
CA LEU A 124 -10.56 -3.55 -17.25
C LEU A 124 -10.52 -2.07 -16.88
N ARG A 125 -9.62 -1.30 -17.50
CA ARG A 125 -9.40 0.11 -17.16
C ARG A 125 -10.63 0.97 -17.50
N ASN A 126 -11.34 0.63 -18.56
CA ASN A 126 -12.50 1.39 -19.04
C ASN A 126 -13.79 1.08 -18.27
N ASP A 127 -13.84 -0.03 -17.53
CA ASP A 127 -15.00 -0.44 -16.74
C ASP A 127 -14.84 -0.08 -15.24
N PRO A 128 -15.83 0.56 -14.57
CA PRO A 128 -15.75 0.88 -13.14
C PRO A 128 -15.61 -0.32 -12.21
N ALA A 129 -16.26 -1.44 -12.53
CA ALA A 129 -16.10 -2.69 -11.81
C ALA A 129 -14.80 -3.40 -12.25
N GLY A 130 -14.40 -3.23 -13.51
CA GLY A 130 -13.11 -3.72 -14.04
C GLY A 130 -11.90 -3.13 -13.30
N GLN A 131 -11.99 -1.86 -12.88
CA GLN A 131 -10.96 -1.24 -12.03
C GLN A 131 -10.71 -1.98 -10.72
N ILE A 132 -11.74 -2.60 -10.12
CA ILE A 132 -11.57 -3.37 -8.89
C ILE A 132 -10.72 -4.62 -9.16
N ALA A 133 -11.01 -5.33 -10.25
CA ALA A 133 -10.26 -6.51 -10.67
C ALA A 133 -8.81 -6.16 -11.04
N LEU A 134 -8.61 -5.09 -11.82
CA LEU A 134 -7.29 -4.57 -12.16
C LEU A 134 -6.47 -4.22 -10.92
N THR A 135 -7.05 -3.46 -9.98
CA THR A 135 -6.35 -3.10 -8.74
C THR A 135 -6.03 -4.33 -7.89
N ALA A 136 -6.92 -5.34 -7.84
CA ALA A 136 -6.65 -6.57 -7.10
C ALA A 136 -5.42 -7.31 -7.68
N GLY A 137 -5.36 -7.41 -9.01
CA GLY A 137 -4.20 -7.98 -9.71
C GLY A 137 -2.90 -7.23 -9.40
N LEU A 138 -2.91 -5.90 -9.54
CA LEU A 138 -1.74 -5.05 -9.26
C LEU A 138 -1.25 -5.16 -7.81
N VAL A 139 -2.18 -5.19 -6.84
CA VAL A 139 -1.81 -5.35 -5.42
C VAL A 139 -1.19 -6.72 -5.18
N ALA A 140 -1.77 -7.79 -5.76
CA ALA A 140 -1.23 -9.14 -5.61
C ALA A 140 0.15 -9.28 -6.25
N ASP A 141 0.35 -8.76 -7.47
CA ASP A 141 1.66 -8.72 -8.14
C ASP A 141 2.67 -7.97 -7.26
N ARG A 142 2.30 -6.80 -6.73
CA ARG A 142 3.16 -6.04 -5.82
C ARG A 142 3.53 -6.79 -4.55
N VAL A 143 2.62 -7.58 -3.98
CA VAL A 143 2.93 -8.42 -2.80
C VAL A 143 4.00 -9.46 -3.15
N THR A 144 3.90 -10.07 -4.33
CA THR A 144 4.86 -11.10 -4.75
C THR A 144 6.25 -10.56 -5.05
N ASP A 145 6.36 -9.28 -5.39
CA ASP A 145 7.65 -8.62 -5.59
C ASP A 145 8.44 -8.46 -4.27
N TYR A 146 7.83 -8.61 -3.09
CA TYR A 146 8.54 -8.54 -1.82
C TYR A 146 9.12 -9.92 -1.42
N PRO A 147 10.46 -10.10 -1.38
CA PRO A 147 11.07 -11.35 -0.90
C PRO A 147 10.59 -11.76 0.50
N ALA A 148 10.31 -10.80 1.36
CA ALA A 148 9.75 -11.03 2.70
C ALA A 148 8.47 -11.87 2.69
N TRP A 149 7.64 -11.77 1.65
CA TRP A 149 6.41 -12.57 1.54
C TRP A 149 6.70 -14.07 1.43
N GLN A 150 7.85 -14.44 0.86
CA GLN A 150 8.27 -15.83 0.64
C GLN A 150 8.81 -16.49 1.92
N LEU A 151 9.03 -15.74 3.00
CA LEU A 151 9.51 -16.30 4.27
C LEU A 151 8.52 -17.31 4.84
N ASP A 152 9.05 -18.43 5.34
CA ASP A 152 8.30 -19.48 6.06
C ASP A 152 7.50 -18.95 7.26
N PHE A 153 7.83 -17.75 7.75
CA PHE A 153 7.08 -17.08 8.81
C PHE A 153 5.58 -17.02 8.47
N PHE A 154 5.23 -16.62 7.25
CA PHE A 154 3.82 -16.47 6.88
C PHE A 154 3.08 -17.81 6.89
N ASP A 155 3.72 -18.88 6.41
CA ASP A 155 3.13 -20.23 6.39
C ASP A 155 3.04 -20.82 7.80
N ARG A 156 4.11 -20.72 8.59
CA ARG A 156 4.18 -21.26 9.96
C ARG A 156 3.14 -20.65 10.89
N HIS A 157 2.81 -19.37 10.68
CA HIS A 157 1.80 -18.67 11.45
C HIS A 157 0.41 -18.67 10.81
N GLY A 158 0.24 -19.31 9.64
CA GLY A 158 -1.05 -19.40 8.95
C GLY A 158 -1.59 -18.04 8.50
N VAL A 159 -0.71 -17.09 8.20
CA VAL A 159 -1.05 -15.70 7.82
C VAL A 159 -0.72 -15.39 6.35
N ARG A 160 -0.26 -16.39 5.57
CA ARG A 160 -0.08 -16.23 4.13
C ARG A 160 -1.45 -16.20 3.46
N VAL A 161 -1.77 -15.08 2.82
CA VAL A 161 -2.97 -14.94 2.00
C VAL A 161 -2.74 -15.65 0.67
N ASP A 162 -3.72 -16.46 0.24
CA ASP A 162 -3.75 -17.00 -1.12
C ASP A 162 -4.15 -15.90 -2.10
N LEU A 163 -3.15 -15.24 -2.67
CA LEU A 163 -3.33 -14.11 -3.58
C LEU A 163 -4.11 -14.52 -4.84
N GLY A 164 -3.93 -15.74 -5.34
CA GLY A 164 -4.65 -16.24 -6.51
C GLY A 164 -6.13 -16.37 -6.22
N ALA A 165 -6.47 -17.02 -5.11
CA ALA A 165 -7.85 -17.17 -4.68
C ALA A 165 -8.53 -15.81 -4.42
N GLU A 166 -7.83 -14.86 -3.80
CA GLU A 166 -8.37 -13.52 -3.53
C GLU A 166 -8.62 -12.72 -4.82
N VAL A 167 -7.67 -12.73 -5.75
CA VAL A 167 -7.81 -12.06 -7.05
C VAL A 167 -8.97 -12.68 -7.83
N THR A 168 -9.03 -14.01 -7.95
CA THR A 168 -10.13 -14.69 -8.62
C THR A 168 -11.48 -14.34 -7.96
N ALA A 169 -11.57 -14.39 -6.64
CA ALA A 169 -12.82 -14.09 -5.93
C ALA A 169 -13.29 -12.64 -6.14
N LEU A 170 -12.37 -11.66 -6.08
CA LEU A 170 -12.68 -10.25 -6.33
C LEU A 170 -13.11 -10.02 -7.78
N THR A 171 -12.36 -10.57 -8.73
CA THR A 171 -12.64 -10.44 -10.17
C THR A 171 -13.97 -11.07 -10.55
N THR A 172 -14.22 -12.32 -10.17
CA THR A 172 -15.49 -12.99 -10.44
C THR A 172 -16.65 -12.26 -9.78
N SER A 173 -16.47 -11.72 -8.58
CA SER A 173 -17.51 -10.93 -7.91
C SER A 173 -17.78 -9.61 -8.64
N ALA A 174 -16.74 -8.92 -9.11
CA ALA A 174 -16.86 -7.67 -9.86
C ALA A 174 -17.55 -7.89 -11.21
N ALA A 175 -17.15 -8.92 -11.96
CA ALA A 175 -17.78 -9.30 -13.23
C ALA A 175 -19.27 -9.63 -13.04
N ASN A 176 -19.61 -10.42 -12.02
CA ASN A 176 -21.01 -10.71 -11.70
C ASN A 176 -21.83 -9.46 -11.36
N VAL A 177 -21.22 -8.44 -10.75
CA VAL A 177 -21.93 -7.18 -10.47
C VAL A 177 -22.08 -6.35 -11.74
N ARG A 178 -21.07 -6.30 -12.62
CA ARG A 178 -21.18 -5.68 -13.94
C ARG A 178 -22.36 -6.29 -14.71
N ASP A 179 -22.40 -7.61 -14.83
CA ASP A 179 -23.45 -8.29 -15.57
C ASP A 179 -24.85 -8.01 -14.97
N GLN A 180 -24.96 -7.88 -13.64
CA GLN A 180 -26.21 -7.48 -12.97
C GLN A 180 -26.58 -6.01 -13.21
N ILE A 181 -25.61 -5.12 -13.33
CA ILE A 181 -25.84 -3.71 -13.71
C ILE A 181 -26.32 -3.64 -15.15
N ASP A 182 -25.73 -4.42 -16.05
CA ASP A 182 -26.13 -4.49 -17.46
C ASP A 182 -27.57 -5.01 -17.60
N ILE A 183 -27.96 -6.00 -16.79
CA ILE A 183 -29.34 -6.50 -16.72
C ILE A 183 -30.29 -5.43 -16.18
N LEU A 184 -29.87 -4.66 -15.16
CA LEU A 184 -30.70 -3.60 -14.58
C LEU A 184 -30.96 -2.47 -15.59
N GLY A 185 -29.96 -2.15 -16.43
CA GLY A 185 -30.08 -1.18 -17.50
C GLY A 185 -30.23 0.27 -17.02
N GLU A 186 -30.70 1.13 -17.92
CA GLU A 186 -30.97 2.53 -17.62
C GLU A 186 -32.25 2.72 -16.78
N ALA A 187 -32.38 3.90 -16.15
CA ALA A 187 -33.56 4.23 -15.39
C ALA A 187 -34.82 4.17 -16.28
N PRO A 188 -35.96 3.66 -15.75
CA PRO A 188 -37.15 3.39 -16.55
C PRO A 188 -37.91 4.69 -16.89
N ALA A 189 -37.41 5.45 -17.86
CA ALA A 189 -37.97 6.75 -18.24
C ALA A 189 -39.45 6.66 -18.69
N LEU A 190 -39.79 5.61 -19.45
CA LEU A 190 -41.14 5.37 -19.97
C LEU A 190 -42.14 4.87 -18.91
N LEU A 191 -41.64 4.33 -17.80
CA LEU A 191 -42.44 3.82 -16.67
C LEU A 191 -42.19 4.63 -15.40
N SER A 192 -41.75 5.89 -15.55
CA SER A 192 -41.38 6.77 -14.44
C SER A 192 -42.56 7.19 -13.56
N THR A 193 -43.79 6.96 -14.03
CA THR A 193 -45.04 7.20 -13.26
C THR A 193 -45.51 5.95 -12.52
N ASP A 194 -44.87 4.80 -12.73
CA ASP A 194 -45.18 3.56 -12.02
C ASP A 194 -44.28 3.45 -10.78
N ASP A 195 -44.85 3.77 -9.62
CA ASP A 195 -44.14 3.79 -8.34
C ASP A 195 -43.50 2.44 -8.00
N GLU A 196 -44.15 1.30 -8.35
CA GLU A 196 -43.60 -0.03 -8.07
C GLU A 196 -42.35 -0.31 -8.91
N VAL A 197 -42.37 0.10 -10.18
CA VAL A 197 -41.23 -0.03 -11.09
C VAL A 197 -40.07 0.88 -10.63
N VAL A 198 -40.36 2.12 -10.27
CA VAL A 198 -39.37 3.11 -9.79
C VAL A 198 -38.74 2.63 -8.47
N ASP A 199 -39.53 2.24 -7.48
CA ASP A 199 -39.05 1.75 -6.19
C ASP A 199 -38.19 0.49 -6.35
N THR A 200 -38.60 -0.43 -7.22
CA THR A 200 -37.83 -1.65 -7.52
C THR A 200 -36.49 -1.30 -8.15
N TYR A 201 -36.46 -0.42 -9.15
CA TYR A 201 -35.22 0.03 -9.79
C TYR A 201 -34.29 0.68 -8.77
N ILE A 202 -34.79 1.60 -7.94
CA ILE A 202 -34.00 2.28 -6.90
C ILE A 202 -33.41 1.26 -5.92
N ALA A 203 -34.23 0.34 -5.42
CA ALA A 203 -33.78 -0.67 -4.46
C ALA A 203 -32.67 -1.57 -5.05
N LYS A 204 -32.79 -1.97 -6.32
CA LYS A 204 -31.78 -2.80 -7.00
C LYS A 204 -30.51 -2.01 -7.29
N ALA A 205 -30.60 -0.78 -7.78
CA ALA A 205 -29.45 0.06 -8.04
C ALA A 205 -28.63 0.32 -6.76
N LEU A 206 -29.30 0.64 -5.66
CA LEU A 206 -28.66 0.84 -4.35
C LEU A 206 -28.05 -0.46 -3.79
N LEU A 207 -28.68 -1.62 -4.02
CA LEU A 207 -28.12 -2.91 -3.64
C LEU A 207 -26.81 -3.19 -4.40
N LEU A 208 -26.80 -3.00 -5.73
CA LEU A 208 -25.61 -3.22 -6.55
C LEU A 208 -24.48 -2.24 -6.20
N SER A 209 -24.82 -0.96 -5.97
CA SER A 209 -23.84 0.04 -5.52
C SER A 209 -23.18 -0.34 -4.20
N ARG A 210 -23.98 -0.78 -3.20
CA ARG A 210 -23.44 -1.26 -1.90
C ARG A 210 -22.56 -2.50 -2.07
N ARG A 211 -22.92 -3.40 -2.98
CA ARG A 211 -22.09 -4.58 -3.29
C ARG A 211 -20.73 -4.17 -3.86
N LEU A 212 -20.67 -3.17 -4.75
CA LEU A 212 -19.40 -2.61 -5.22
C LEU A 212 -18.60 -1.95 -4.10
N ASP A 213 -19.25 -1.22 -3.19
CA ASP A 213 -18.56 -0.61 -2.04
C ASP A 213 -17.90 -1.69 -1.16
N GLY A 214 -18.60 -2.79 -0.88
CA GLY A 214 -18.03 -3.92 -0.14
C GLY A 214 -16.84 -4.59 -0.86
N LEU A 215 -16.86 -4.67 -2.19
CA LEU A 215 -15.70 -5.16 -2.96
C LEU A 215 -14.50 -4.21 -2.85
N VAL A 216 -14.72 -2.90 -2.88
CA VAL A 216 -13.66 -1.89 -2.70
C VAL A 216 -13.12 -1.91 -1.26
N GLU A 217 -13.95 -2.19 -0.25
CA GLU A 217 -13.49 -2.39 1.13
C GLU A 217 -12.61 -3.64 1.27
N ARG A 218 -13.03 -4.78 0.70
CA ARG A 218 -12.20 -6.00 0.66
C ARG A 218 -10.87 -5.77 -0.06
N LEU A 219 -10.89 -5.04 -1.18
CA LEU A 219 -9.68 -4.61 -1.89
C LEU A 219 -8.79 -3.72 -1.00
N GLY A 220 -9.39 -2.84 -0.20
CA GLY A 220 -8.68 -2.05 0.80
C GLY A 220 -7.93 -2.91 1.81
N ALA A 221 -8.55 -3.98 2.30
CA ALA A 221 -7.90 -4.92 3.22
C ALA A 221 -6.73 -5.68 2.55
N LEU A 222 -6.87 -6.06 1.28
CA LEU A 222 -5.76 -6.65 0.51
C LEU A 222 -4.60 -5.66 0.34
N ALA A 223 -4.89 -4.37 0.12
CA ALA A 223 -3.89 -3.32 0.06
C ALA A 223 -3.21 -3.06 1.41
N GLU A 224 -3.93 -3.15 2.53
CA GLU A 224 -3.35 -3.09 3.87
C GLU A 224 -2.41 -4.27 4.14
N TYR A 225 -2.78 -5.48 3.71
CA TYR A 225 -1.89 -6.65 3.75
C TYR A 225 -0.58 -6.38 2.99
N GLN A 226 -0.67 -5.80 1.79
CA GLN A 226 0.50 -5.40 1.00
C GLN A 226 1.42 -4.44 1.76
N GLN A 227 0.87 -3.45 2.46
CA GLN A 227 1.67 -2.53 3.29
C GLN A 227 2.37 -3.22 4.46
N ILE A 228 1.71 -4.19 5.09
CA ILE A 228 2.30 -4.97 6.18
C ILE A 228 3.51 -5.76 5.66
N VAL A 229 3.37 -6.43 4.51
CA VAL A 229 4.47 -7.15 3.85
C VAL A 229 5.62 -6.19 3.50
N ALA A 230 5.32 -5.03 2.90
CA ALA A 230 6.31 -4.01 2.58
C ALA A 230 7.06 -3.50 3.83
N SER A 231 6.35 -3.30 4.95
CA SER A 231 6.95 -2.90 6.22
C SER A 231 7.88 -3.97 6.78
N ILE A 232 7.54 -5.25 6.61
CA ILE A 232 8.41 -6.37 7.01
C ILE A 232 9.66 -6.40 6.14
N GLN A 233 9.54 -6.25 4.82
CA GLN A 233 10.68 -6.14 3.91
C GLN A 233 11.63 -5.02 4.34
N HIS A 234 11.11 -3.82 4.57
CA HIS A 234 11.93 -2.69 5.01
C HIS A 234 12.70 -2.96 6.32
N ARG A 235 12.08 -3.67 7.27
CA ARG A 235 12.76 -4.08 8.51
C ARG A 235 13.84 -5.13 8.27
N GLN A 236 13.66 -6.02 7.31
CA GLN A 236 14.70 -6.98 6.93
C GLN A 236 15.87 -6.28 6.25
N ASP A 237 15.60 -5.43 5.25
CA ASP A 237 16.64 -4.67 4.55
C ASP A 237 17.47 -3.84 5.54
N LYS A 238 16.80 -3.19 6.49
CA LYS A 238 17.47 -2.44 7.55
C LYS A 238 18.37 -3.32 8.41
N ARG A 239 17.92 -4.52 8.79
CA ARG A 239 18.72 -5.46 9.59
C ARG A 239 19.93 -5.95 8.81
N GLU A 240 19.73 -6.40 7.58
CA GLU A 240 20.81 -6.88 6.72
C GLU A 240 21.85 -5.79 6.44
N TRP A 241 21.40 -4.54 6.27
CA TRP A 241 22.30 -3.40 6.13
C TRP A 241 23.07 -3.13 7.42
N LEU A 242 22.39 -3.11 8.58
CA LEU A 242 23.04 -2.91 9.88
C LEU A 242 24.05 -4.02 10.18
N ASP A 243 23.71 -5.28 9.94
CA ASP A 243 24.59 -6.41 10.16
C ASP A 243 25.85 -6.29 9.30
N ARG A 244 25.68 -5.93 8.01
CA ARG A 244 26.81 -5.70 7.08
C ARG A 244 27.69 -4.53 7.49
N VAL A 245 27.11 -3.42 7.94
CA VAL A 245 27.86 -2.22 8.36
C VAL A 245 28.50 -2.42 9.72
N SER A 246 27.87 -3.16 10.64
CA SER A 246 28.43 -3.48 11.95
C SER A 246 29.68 -4.35 11.88
N ALA A 247 29.90 -5.03 10.75
CA ALA A 247 31.13 -5.76 10.47
C ALA A 247 32.32 -4.85 10.16
N ILE A 248 32.10 -3.56 9.89
CA ILE A 248 33.15 -2.56 9.71
C ILE A 248 33.61 -2.11 11.10
N ASP A 249 34.80 -2.55 11.51
CA ASP A 249 35.41 -2.11 12.78
C ASP A 249 35.98 -0.70 12.61
N GLU A 250 35.28 0.30 13.16
CA GLU A 250 35.71 1.70 13.10
C GLU A 250 37.06 1.93 13.77
N PHE A 251 37.40 1.17 14.82
CA PHE A 251 38.64 1.34 15.55
C PHE A 251 39.83 0.79 14.76
N GLU A 252 39.71 -0.40 14.19
CA GLU A 252 40.76 -0.99 13.35
C GLU A 252 41.04 -0.10 12.13
N ASN A 253 39.99 0.41 11.47
CA ASN A 253 40.15 1.33 10.33
C ASN A 253 40.83 2.65 10.70
N GLU A 254 40.56 3.22 11.89
CA GLU A 254 41.25 4.44 12.33
C GLU A 254 42.73 4.16 12.68
N VAL A 255 43.01 3.00 13.29
CA VAL A 255 44.39 2.56 13.57
C VAL A 255 45.17 2.38 12.27
N ASP A 256 44.60 1.71 11.27
CA ASP A 256 45.20 1.52 9.95
C ASP A 256 45.43 2.87 9.25
N ALA A 257 44.44 3.77 9.28
CA ALA A 257 44.59 5.09 8.69
C ALA A 257 45.69 5.93 9.37
N GLN A 258 45.89 5.77 10.69
CA GLN A 258 46.97 6.44 11.41
C GLN A 258 48.33 5.77 11.16
N TRP A 259 48.36 4.44 11.02
CA TRP A 259 49.55 3.71 10.63
C TRP A 259 50.03 4.15 9.25
N ASP A 260 49.14 4.18 8.26
CA ASP A 260 49.42 4.64 6.90
C ASP A 260 49.96 6.09 6.88
N ARG A 261 49.39 6.99 7.69
CA ARG A 261 49.91 8.35 7.88
C ARG A 261 51.34 8.34 8.41
N SER A 262 51.60 7.56 9.45
CA SER A 262 52.93 7.49 10.08
C SER A 262 53.98 6.90 9.13
N GLU A 263 53.62 5.91 8.32
CA GLU A 263 54.52 5.28 7.37
C GLU A 263 54.80 6.21 6.18
N ALA A 264 53.79 6.98 5.72
CA ALA A 264 54.00 8.02 4.72
C ALA A 264 54.97 9.11 5.20
N ASP A 265 54.86 9.55 6.46
CA ASP A 265 55.79 10.53 7.05
C ASP A 265 57.19 9.95 7.15
N ARG A 266 57.33 8.69 7.57
CA ARG A 266 58.61 7.98 7.58
C ARG A 266 59.25 7.91 6.20
N MET A 267 58.46 7.61 5.16
CA MET A 267 58.94 7.58 3.77
C MET A 267 59.42 8.96 3.30
N ARG A 268 58.72 10.04 3.66
CA ARG A 268 59.16 11.41 3.34
C ARG A 268 60.50 11.73 4.01
N THR A 269 60.63 11.46 5.30
CA THR A 269 61.89 11.68 6.02
C THR A 269 63.04 10.88 5.41
N ALA A 270 62.81 9.60 5.07
CA ALA A 270 63.82 8.78 4.42
C ALA A 270 64.20 9.29 3.02
N ALA A 271 63.25 9.86 2.27
CA ALA A 271 63.52 10.48 0.97
C ALA A 271 64.37 11.76 1.14
N ASP A 272 64.01 12.63 2.08
CA ASP A 272 64.77 13.86 2.38
C ASP A 272 66.20 13.53 2.84
N GLU A 273 66.36 12.54 3.72
CA GLU A 273 67.68 12.05 4.16
C GLU A 273 68.49 11.47 2.99
N SER A 274 67.85 10.72 2.10
CA SER A 274 68.50 10.15 0.91
C SER A 274 68.95 11.24 -0.07
N GLU A 275 68.13 12.26 -0.29
CA GLU A 275 68.49 13.43 -1.11
C GLU A 275 69.68 14.18 -0.52
N MET A 276 69.67 14.43 0.80
CA MET A 276 70.78 15.06 1.51
C MET A 276 72.08 14.24 1.38
N LEU A 277 72.03 12.92 1.61
CA LEU A 277 73.21 12.07 1.46
C LEU A 277 73.71 11.98 0.01
N ALA A 278 72.79 11.89 -0.95
CA ALA A 278 73.13 11.86 -2.37
C ALA A 278 73.80 13.17 -2.82
N SER A 279 73.26 14.32 -2.42
CA SER A 279 73.87 15.63 -2.72
C SER A 279 75.27 15.76 -2.13
N ILE A 280 75.48 15.39 -0.86
CA ILE A 280 76.81 15.39 -0.23
C ILE A 280 77.77 14.48 -0.99
N TYR A 281 77.35 13.27 -1.35
CA TYR A 281 78.18 12.32 -2.08
C TYR A 281 78.57 12.84 -3.47
N LEU A 282 77.62 13.40 -4.22
CA LEU A 282 77.85 13.97 -5.54
C LEU A 282 78.75 15.22 -5.47
N ASP A 283 78.55 16.09 -4.47
CA ASP A 283 79.38 17.27 -4.25
C ASP A 283 80.80 16.91 -3.81
N ALA A 284 80.99 15.81 -3.07
CA ALA A 284 82.32 15.30 -2.71
C ALA A 284 83.05 14.68 -3.92
N LEU A 285 82.32 14.11 -4.89
CA LEU A 285 82.89 13.59 -6.13
C LEU A 285 83.28 14.69 -7.13
N ALA A 286 82.58 15.84 -7.12
CA ALA A 286 82.86 16.96 -8.03
C ALA A 286 84.32 17.49 -7.98
N PRO A 287 84.95 17.75 -6.82
CA PRO A 287 86.35 18.16 -6.75
C PRO A 287 87.33 17.03 -7.13
N LEU A 288 86.99 15.76 -6.89
CA LEU A 288 87.79 14.59 -7.31
C LEU A 288 87.80 14.43 -8.84
N ALA A 289 86.64 14.57 -9.49
CA ALA A 289 86.53 14.57 -10.95
C ALA A 289 87.27 15.78 -11.58
N LYS A 290 87.22 16.95 -10.92
CA LYS A 290 87.95 18.16 -11.36
C LYS A 290 89.47 18.06 -11.17
N ALA A 291 89.94 17.28 -10.20
CA ALA A 291 91.37 16.99 -10.00
C ALA A 291 91.87 15.99 -11.06
N LEU A 292 91.11 14.94 -11.35
CA LEU A 292 91.43 13.96 -12.40
C LEU A 292 91.38 14.56 -13.82
N GLY A 293 90.48 15.51 -14.09
CA GLY A 293 90.40 16.21 -15.37
C GLY A 293 91.50 17.24 -15.65
N ARG A 294 92.41 17.50 -14.69
CA ARG A 294 93.56 18.43 -14.86
C ARG A 294 94.89 17.73 -15.16
N GLU A 295 94.93 16.40 -15.17
CA GLU A 295 96.13 15.62 -15.52
C GLU A 295 96.18 15.19 -17.01
N HIS A 296 95.36 15.80 -17.86
CA HIS A 296 95.48 15.77 -19.32
C HIS A 296 95.51 17.20 -19.87
#